data_AF-A0A8C4NDJ7-F1
#
_entry.id   AF-A0A8C4NDJ7-F1
#
_cell.length_a   1.000
_cell.length_b   1.000
_cell.length_c   1.000
_cell.angle_alpha   90.00
_cell.angle_beta   90.00
_cell.angle_gamma   90.00
#
_symmetry.space_group_name_H-M   'P 1'
#
loop_
_entity.id
_entity.type
_entity.pdbx_description
1 polymer ?
#
loop_
_entity_poly.entity_id
_entity_poly.type
_entity_poly.pdbx_seq_one_letter_code
_entity_poly.pdbx_strand_id
1 'polypeptide(L)'
;MDKEVIKPTENGRLMAGYCISFETMKMFGTLNESETLQEMITLFSTSQEFSDIQLRVSEKRALNALNASKTHSTIRFPLSGKIKSGSMKVNCLIQAQLGCLPVTDFPLVQDTAKIFRIGLRLVKCYSDLQRSKKTLSSVLTALLLVQCFKAKLWENSLYVSRQLENIGECSIMLQLFTASLMTF
;
A
#
# COMPACT_ATOMS: atom_id res chain seq x y z
N MET A 1 -3.21 22.35 -43.08
CA MET A 1 -3.24 22.40 -41.60
C MET A 1 -3.43 20.97 -41.12
N ASP A 2 -2.33 20.29 -40.83
CA ASP A 2 -2.39 18.97 -40.18
C ASP A 2 -3.01 19.16 -38.80
N LYS A 3 -4.17 18.54 -38.57
CA LYS A 3 -4.80 18.55 -37.25
C LYS A 3 -3.90 17.73 -36.33
N GLU A 4 -3.28 18.37 -35.34
CA GLU A 4 -2.55 17.67 -34.29
C GLU A 4 -3.50 16.71 -33.57
N VAL A 5 -3.31 15.40 -33.80
CA VAL A 5 -4.10 14.35 -33.17
C VAL A 5 -3.51 14.06 -31.80
N ILE A 6 -4.14 14.58 -30.75
CA ILE A 6 -3.77 14.24 -29.37
C ILE A 6 -4.26 12.83 -29.05
N LYS A 7 -3.35 11.94 -28.65
CA LYS A 7 -3.67 10.57 -28.22
C LYS A 7 -3.35 10.41 -26.73
N PRO A 8 -4.22 9.75 -25.95
CA PRO A 8 -3.95 9.52 -24.54
C PRO A 8 -2.79 8.52 -24.38
N THR A 9 -1.85 8.84 -23.50
CA THR A 9 -0.81 7.90 -23.09
C THR A 9 -1.42 6.79 -22.23
N GLU A 10 -0.73 5.66 -22.11
CA GLU A 10 -1.15 4.57 -21.21
C GLU A 10 -1.23 5.05 -19.76
N ASN A 11 -0.23 5.82 -19.30
CA ASN A 11 -0.24 6.44 -17.98
C ASN A 11 -1.47 7.33 -17.79
N GLY A 12 -1.84 8.14 -18.80
CA GLY A 12 -3.04 8.98 -18.75
C GLY A 12 -4.34 8.18 -18.67
N ARG A 13 -4.43 7.04 -19.38
CA ARG A 13 -5.58 6.13 -19.28
C ARG A 13 -5.70 5.52 -17.89
N LEU A 14 -4.58 5.05 -17.31
CA LEU A 14 -4.54 4.49 -15.95
C LEU A 14 -4.91 5.55 -14.90
N MET A 15 -4.36 6.76 -15.00
CA MET A 15 -4.71 7.87 -14.11
C MET A 15 -6.20 8.16 -14.12
N ALA A 16 -6.82 8.27 -15.30
CA ALA A 16 -8.25 8.53 -15.42
C ALA A 16 -9.08 7.37 -14.87
N GLY A 17 -8.74 6.12 -15.23
CA GLY A 17 -9.47 4.93 -14.80
C GLY A 17 -9.45 4.68 -13.29
N TYR A 18 -8.34 5.02 -12.64
CA TYR A 18 -8.18 4.86 -11.19
C TYR A 18 -8.35 6.16 -10.41
N CYS A 19 -8.62 7.30 -11.05
CA CYS A 19 -8.68 8.62 -10.41
C CYS A 19 -7.42 8.93 -9.56
N ILE A 20 -6.25 8.84 -10.21
CA ILE A 20 -4.92 9.12 -9.63
C ILE A 20 -4.41 10.47 -10.13
N SER A 21 -3.81 11.24 -9.22
CA SER A 21 -3.22 12.55 -9.52
C SER A 21 -1.98 12.39 -10.41
N PHE A 22 -1.70 13.43 -11.20
CA PHE A 22 -0.53 13.45 -12.06
C PHE A 22 0.78 13.43 -11.27
N GLU A 23 0.81 14.12 -10.13
CA GLU A 23 1.93 14.17 -9.19
C GLU A 23 2.25 12.77 -8.66
N THR A 24 1.23 11.99 -8.32
CA THR A 24 1.41 10.61 -7.88
C THR A 24 1.88 9.69 -9.01
N MET A 25 1.34 9.85 -10.22
CA MET A 25 1.82 9.08 -11.37
C MET A 25 3.29 9.38 -11.70
N LYS A 26 3.75 10.63 -11.53
CA LYS A 26 5.17 10.98 -11.63
C LYS A 26 6.03 10.25 -10.61
N MET A 27 5.56 10.15 -9.36
CA MET A 27 6.26 9.40 -8.31
C MET A 27 6.39 7.91 -8.64
N PHE A 28 5.39 7.29 -9.28
CA PHE A 28 5.53 5.91 -9.75
C PHE A 28 6.62 5.73 -10.82
N GLY A 29 7.02 6.81 -11.49
CA GLY A 29 8.12 6.80 -12.46
C GLY A 29 9.51 6.79 -11.82
N THR A 30 9.65 7.17 -10.54
CA THR A 30 10.94 7.15 -9.83
C THR A 30 11.26 5.79 -9.22
N LEU A 31 10.30 4.87 -9.31
CA LEU A 31 10.41 3.53 -8.76
C LEU A 31 11.28 2.64 -9.66
N ASN A 32 12.24 1.95 -9.04
CA ASN A 32 13.18 1.04 -9.69
C ASN A 32 12.52 -0.32 -9.98
N GLU A 33 13.21 -1.17 -10.76
CA GLU A 33 12.65 -2.47 -11.16
C GLU A 33 12.68 -3.57 -10.08
N SER A 34 13.39 -3.34 -8.96
CA SER A 34 13.60 -4.34 -7.89
C SER A 34 13.24 -3.77 -6.52
N GLU A 35 12.00 -3.33 -6.38
CA GLU A 35 11.55 -2.67 -5.16
C GLU A 35 11.07 -3.62 -4.10
N THR A 36 11.43 -3.28 -2.87
CA THR A 36 10.94 -3.94 -1.69
C THR A 36 9.56 -3.41 -1.29
N LEU A 37 8.81 -4.23 -0.55
CA LEU A 37 7.52 -3.84 0.02
C LEU A 37 7.63 -2.57 0.89
N GLN A 38 8.75 -2.42 1.62
CA GLN A 38 9.02 -1.26 2.46
C GLN A 38 9.15 0.03 1.62
N GLU A 39 9.89 -0.02 0.51
CA GLU A 39 10.07 1.13 -0.39
C GLU A 39 8.74 1.54 -1.01
N MET A 40 7.95 0.57 -1.48
CA MET A 40 6.61 0.84 -2.04
C MET A 40 5.67 1.49 -1.03
N ILE A 41 5.59 0.96 0.20
CA ILE A 41 4.75 1.55 1.26
C ILE A 41 5.25 2.96 1.59
N THR A 42 6.55 3.17 1.62
CA THR A 42 7.15 4.49 1.89
C THR A 42 6.77 5.50 0.80
N LEU A 43 6.90 5.14 -0.48
CA LEU A 43 6.50 6.02 -1.57
C LEU A 43 4.98 6.26 -1.59
N PHE A 44 4.16 5.23 -1.43
CA PHE A 44 2.71 5.41 -1.47
C PHE A 44 2.23 6.31 -0.34
N SER A 45 2.88 6.25 0.82
CA SER A 45 2.57 7.14 1.94
C SER A 45 2.87 8.61 1.67
N THR A 46 3.67 8.94 0.64
CA THR A 46 3.91 10.32 0.19
C THR A 46 3.02 10.73 -0.98
N SER A 47 2.07 9.89 -1.40
CA SER A 47 1.18 10.18 -2.53
C SER A 47 0.26 11.39 -2.28
N GLN A 48 -0.04 12.12 -3.36
CA GLN A 48 -0.87 13.33 -3.31
C GLN A 48 -2.29 13.03 -2.82
N GLU A 49 -2.78 11.80 -3.01
CA GLU A 49 -4.09 11.33 -2.60
C GLU A 49 -4.24 11.28 -1.07
N PHE A 50 -3.12 11.27 -0.32
CA PHE A 50 -3.12 11.33 1.13
C PHE A 50 -2.83 12.73 1.69
N SER A 51 -2.74 13.76 0.85
CA SER A 51 -2.43 15.13 1.27
C SER A 51 -3.40 15.70 2.32
N ASP A 52 -4.67 15.29 2.30
CA ASP A 52 -5.67 15.66 3.30
C ASP A 52 -5.46 15.04 4.69
N ILE A 53 -4.60 14.01 4.81
CA ILE A 53 -4.39 13.28 6.06
C ILE A 53 -3.29 13.97 6.86
N GLN A 54 -3.72 14.82 7.78
CA GLN A 54 -2.82 15.60 8.62
C GLN A 54 -2.50 14.88 9.94
N LEU A 55 -1.29 15.09 10.44
CA LEU A 55 -0.85 14.62 11.75
C LEU A 55 -1.30 15.60 12.84
N ARG A 56 -2.14 15.14 13.77
CA ARG A 56 -2.59 15.94 14.92
C ARG A 56 -1.65 15.73 16.11
N VAL A 57 -1.51 16.75 16.97
CA VAL A 57 -0.63 16.67 18.15
C VAL A 57 -1.06 15.56 19.11
N SER A 58 -2.36 15.40 19.31
CA SER A 58 -2.97 14.38 20.18
C SER A 58 -2.63 12.93 19.75
N GLU A 59 -2.40 12.71 18.46
CA GLU A 59 -2.15 11.37 17.89
C GLU A 59 -0.69 10.93 18.01
N LYS A 60 0.23 11.88 18.21
CA LYS A 60 1.69 11.61 18.18
C LYS A 60 2.09 10.55 19.19
N ARG A 61 1.48 10.53 20.38
CA ARG A 61 1.84 9.55 21.42
C ARG A 61 1.49 8.13 20.98
N ALA A 62 0.26 7.89 20.52
CA ALA A 62 -0.19 6.59 20.06
C ALA A 62 0.60 6.11 18.84
N LEU A 63 0.80 6.98 17.86
CA LEU A 63 1.57 6.67 16.65
C LEU A 63 3.04 6.32 16.97
N ASN A 64 3.70 7.04 17.87
CA ASN A 64 5.07 6.71 18.26
C ASN A 64 5.17 5.40 19.03
N ALA A 65 4.13 5.02 19.80
CA ALA A 65 4.08 3.70 20.45
C ALA A 65 3.96 2.55 19.44
N LEU A 66 3.23 2.75 18.33
CA LEU A 66 3.19 1.80 17.21
C LEU A 66 4.53 1.73 16.46
N ASN A 67 5.24 2.85 16.34
CA ASN A 67 6.53 2.93 15.64
C ASN A 67 7.67 2.24 16.41
N ALA A 68 7.77 2.49 17.71
CA ALA A 68 8.79 1.93 18.57
C ALA A 68 8.28 1.79 20.01
N SER A 69 8.22 0.56 20.50
CA SER A 69 7.86 0.22 21.87
C SER A 69 8.75 -0.93 22.35
N LYS A 70 9.11 -0.90 23.64
CA LYS A 70 9.84 -2.01 24.29
C LYS A 70 8.92 -3.12 24.79
N THR A 71 7.63 -2.83 24.93
CA THR A 71 6.66 -3.68 25.64
C THR A 71 5.54 -4.21 24.76
N HIS A 72 5.38 -3.67 23.56
CA HIS A 72 4.29 -4.00 22.65
C HIS A 72 4.82 -4.31 21.25
N SER A 73 4.07 -5.10 20.49
CA SER A 73 4.31 -5.32 19.06
C SER A 73 4.27 -4.00 18.31
N THR A 74 5.27 -3.76 17.47
CA THR A 74 5.41 -2.54 16.65
C THR A 74 5.21 -2.85 15.18
N ILE A 75 5.16 -1.80 14.36
CA ILE A 75 5.17 -1.94 12.91
C ILE A 75 6.39 -2.72 12.41
N ARG A 76 6.24 -3.44 11.29
CA ARG A 76 7.27 -4.33 10.73
C ARG A 76 8.50 -3.58 10.24
N PHE A 77 8.32 -2.40 9.67
CA PHE A 77 9.35 -1.51 9.15
C PHE A 77 9.34 -0.20 9.94
N PRO A 78 10.09 -0.11 11.05
CA PRO A 78 10.15 1.10 11.88
C PRO A 78 10.57 2.33 11.09
N LEU A 79 9.88 3.44 11.32
CA LEU A 79 10.22 4.74 10.76
C LEU A 79 11.34 5.39 11.59
N SER A 80 12.25 6.08 10.90
CA SER A 80 13.35 6.78 11.55
C SER A 80 12.84 7.91 12.45
N GLY A 81 13.19 7.84 13.74
CA GLY A 81 12.86 8.85 14.73
C GLY A 81 11.37 8.93 15.09
N LYS A 82 10.94 10.11 15.55
CA LYS A 82 9.54 10.35 15.94
C LYS A 82 8.67 10.70 14.73
N ILE A 83 7.42 10.26 14.76
CA ILE A 83 6.42 10.60 13.75
C ILE A 83 6.12 12.10 13.78
N LYS A 84 6.41 12.78 12.66
CA LYS A 84 6.38 14.24 12.53
C LYS A 84 5.65 14.78 11.30
N SER A 85 5.31 13.93 10.31
CA SER A 85 4.60 14.34 9.10
C SER A 85 3.33 13.50 8.86
N GLY A 86 2.44 14.00 8.01
CA GLY A 86 1.27 13.26 7.52
C GLY A 86 1.66 11.97 6.80
N SER A 87 2.72 12.01 5.97
CA SER A 87 3.24 10.82 5.30
C SER A 87 3.74 9.73 6.27
N MET A 88 4.41 10.11 7.36
CA MET A 88 4.81 9.16 8.40
C MET A 88 3.61 8.56 9.12
N LYS A 89 2.56 9.36 9.37
CA LYS A 89 1.30 8.87 9.93
C LYS A 89 0.64 7.84 9.01
N VAL A 90 0.53 8.15 7.72
CA VAL A 90 -0.05 7.24 6.72
C VAL A 90 0.72 5.92 6.69
N ASN A 91 2.06 5.98 6.61
CA ASN A 91 2.91 4.80 6.60
C ASN A 91 2.70 3.94 7.87
N CYS A 92 2.76 4.57 9.04
CA CYS A 92 2.55 3.90 10.31
C CYS A 92 1.19 3.21 10.39
N LEU A 93 0.11 3.87 9.95
CA LEU A 93 -1.25 3.31 9.97
C LEU A 93 -1.43 2.16 8.95
N ILE A 94 -0.82 2.23 7.77
CA ILE A 94 -0.79 1.11 6.82
C ILE A 94 -0.18 -0.12 7.50
N GLN A 95 1.04 0.04 8.04
CA GLN A 95 1.74 -1.07 8.66
C GLN A 95 1.04 -1.61 9.91
N ALA A 96 0.45 -0.74 10.72
CA ALA A 96 -0.32 -1.13 11.90
C ALA A 96 -1.54 -1.97 11.52
N GLN A 97 -2.28 -1.57 10.48
CA GLN A 97 -3.42 -2.34 9.98
C GLN A 97 -2.99 -3.70 9.42
N LEU A 98 -1.95 -3.74 8.59
CA LEU A 98 -1.44 -5.00 8.01
C LEU A 98 -0.89 -5.95 9.09
N GLY A 99 -0.32 -5.39 10.16
CA GLY A 99 0.19 -6.12 11.32
C GLY A 99 -0.85 -6.45 12.38
N CYS A 100 -2.13 -6.14 12.16
CA CYS A 100 -3.21 -6.28 13.16
C CYS A 100 -2.89 -5.64 14.51
N LEU A 101 -2.13 -4.53 14.50
CA LEU A 101 -1.81 -3.81 15.73
C LEU A 101 -3.03 -3.04 16.21
N PRO A 102 -3.27 -2.97 17.53
CA PRO A 102 -4.43 -2.28 18.08
C PRO A 102 -4.31 -0.77 17.87
N VAL A 103 -5.25 -0.19 17.13
CA VAL A 103 -5.44 1.26 16.99
C VAL A 103 -6.76 1.63 17.67
N THR A 104 -6.69 2.18 18.87
CA THR A 104 -7.90 2.45 19.70
C THR A 104 -8.48 3.84 19.50
N ASP A 105 -7.67 4.80 19.03
CA ASP A 105 -8.12 6.18 18.85
C ASP A 105 -9.06 6.29 17.65
N PHE A 106 -10.31 6.68 17.91
CA PHE A 106 -11.34 6.77 16.89
C PHE A 106 -10.93 7.60 15.64
N PRO A 107 -10.28 8.78 15.76
CA PRO A 107 -9.80 9.52 14.59
C PRO A 107 -8.77 8.73 13.76
N LEU A 108 -7.89 7.95 14.39
CA LEU A 108 -6.90 7.13 13.69
C LEU A 108 -7.55 5.95 12.98
N VAL A 109 -8.61 5.37 13.55
CA VAL A 109 -9.41 4.31 12.91
C VAL A 109 -10.08 4.86 11.64
N GLN A 110 -10.67 6.06 11.70
CA GLN A 110 -11.27 6.71 10.54
C GLN A 110 -10.22 7.02 9.46
N ASP A 111 -9.07 7.56 9.86
CA ASP A 111 -7.96 7.83 8.93
C ASP A 111 -7.46 6.53 8.29
N THR A 112 -7.35 5.44 9.05
CA THR A 112 -6.98 4.11 8.52
C THR A 112 -7.97 3.62 7.47
N ALA A 113 -9.28 3.72 7.74
CA ALA A 113 -10.31 3.35 6.77
C ALA A 113 -10.22 4.18 5.48
N LYS A 114 -10.00 5.50 5.61
CA LYS A 114 -9.76 6.40 4.46
C LYS A 114 -8.51 5.97 3.69
N ILE A 115 -7.41 5.68 4.39
CA ILE A 115 -6.14 5.25 3.79
C ILE A 115 -6.32 4.00 2.94
N PHE A 116 -6.98 2.96 3.45
CA PHE A 116 -7.14 1.71 2.69
C PHE A 116 -8.08 1.85 1.50
N ARG A 117 -9.12 2.67 1.58
CA ARG A 117 -10.01 2.96 0.44
C ARG A 117 -9.25 3.65 -0.70
N ILE A 118 -8.42 4.63 -0.37
CA ILE A 118 -7.59 5.37 -1.33
C ILE A 118 -6.45 4.47 -1.84
N GLY A 119 -5.74 3.83 -0.91
CA GLY A 119 -4.58 2.99 -1.16
C GLY A 119 -4.89 1.80 -2.05
N LEU A 120 -6.07 1.16 -1.93
CA LEU A 120 -6.47 0.07 -2.82
C LEU A 120 -6.54 0.50 -4.29
N ARG A 121 -6.93 1.76 -4.57
CA ARG A 121 -6.95 2.30 -5.93
C ARG A 121 -5.53 2.58 -6.42
N LEU A 122 -4.66 3.11 -5.56
CA LEU A 122 -3.26 3.40 -5.86
C LEU A 122 -2.47 2.14 -6.21
N VAL A 123 -2.57 1.11 -5.36
CA VAL A 123 -1.81 -0.14 -5.54
C VAL A 123 -2.24 -0.88 -6.81
N LYS A 124 -3.53 -0.83 -7.18
CA LYS A 124 -4.04 -1.40 -8.43
C LYS A 124 -3.52 -0.64 -9.66
N CYS A 125 -3.60 0.69 -9.63
CA CYS A 125 -3.05 1.53 -10.69
C CYS A 125 -1.54 1.26 -10.89
N TYR A 126 -0.79 1.11 -9.81
CA TYR A 126 0.63 0.78 -9.87
C TYR A 126 0.88 -0.64 -10.41
N SER A 127 0.09 -1.63 -9.98
CA SER A 127 0.20 -3.00 -10.51
C SER A 127 -0.03 -3.06 -12.01
N ASP A 128 -1.06 -2.36 -12.52
CA ASP A 128 -1.32 -2.30 -13.96
C ASP A 128 -0.22 -1.54 -14.72
N LEU A 129 0.36 -0.50 -14.12
CA LEU A 129 1.52 0.20 -14.68
C LEU A 129 2.75 -0.70 -14.77
N GLN A 130 2.99 -1.59 -13.79
CA GLN A 130 4.12 -2.51 -13.83
C GLN A 130 3.93 -3.64 -14.83
N ARG A 131 2.68 -4.06 -15.09
CA ARG A 131 2.38 -5.07 -16.12
C ARG A 131 2.83 -4.63 -17.51
N SER A 132 2.85 -3.33 -17.82
CA SER A 132 3.34 -2.83 -19.11
C SER A 132 4.88 -2.79 -19.20
N LYS A 133 5.59 -2.74 -18.06
CA LYS A 133 7.07 -2.66 -18.00
C LYS A 133 7.79 -4.04 -17.99
N LYS A 134 7.06 -5.15 -17.85
CA LYS A 134 7.52 -6.56 -18.03
C LYS A 134 8.61 -7.10 -17.08
N THR A 135 9.05 -6.39 -16.04
CA THR A 135 9.96 -7.00 -15.04
C THR A 135 9.16 -7.86 -14.06
N LEU A 136 9.41 -9.18 -14.05
CA LEU A 136 8.66 -10.12 -13.22
C LEU A 136 8.70 -9.74 -11.73
N SER A 137 9.87 -9.38 -11.21
CA SER A 137 10.05 -9.04 -9.79
C SER A 137 9.17 -7.87 -9.34
N SER A 138 9.13 -6.76 -10.10
CA SER A 138 8.30 -5.60 -9.75
C SER A 138 6.80 -5.91 -9.81
N VAL A 139 6.38 -6.70 -10.81
CA VAL A 139 4.99 -7.15 -10.95
C VAL A 139 4.58 -8.03 -9.77
N LEU A 140 5.44 -8.95 -9.34
CA LEU A 140 5.22 -9.79 -8.17
C LEU A 140 5.02 -8.96 -6.91
N THR A 141 5.95 -8.05 -6.60
CA THR A 141 5.86 -7.21 -5.40
C THR A 141 4.62 -6.32 -5.45
N ALA A 142 4.29 -5.74 -6.61
CA ALA A 142 3.08 -4.94 -6.76
C ALA A 142 1.80 -5.75 -6.53
N LEU A 143 1.73 -6.98 -7.02
CA LEU A 143 0.59 -7.88 -6.80
C LEU A 143 0.47 -8.30 -5.33
N LEU A 144 1.58 -8.64 -4.68
CA LEU A 144 1.60 -8.94 -3.25
C LEU A 144 1.03 -7.76 -2.45
N LEU A 145 1.44 -6.53 -2.77
CA LEU A 145 0.95 -5.32 -2.12
C LEU A 145 -0.56 -5.10 -2.35
N VAL A 146 -1.07 -5.36 -3.56
CA VAL A 146 -2.52 -5.32 -3.85
C VAL A 146 -3.28 -6.28 -2.94
N GLN A 147 -2.78 -7.51 -2.77
CA GLN A 147 -3.42 -8.49 -1.89
C GLN A 147 -3.36 -8.07 -0.42
N CYS A 148 -2.22 -7.55 0.04
CA CYS A 148 -2.09 -7.03 1.39
C CYS A 148 -3.10 -5.92 1.67
N PHE A 149 -3.32 -4.99 0.74
CA PHE A 149 -4.33 -3.93 0.87
C PHE A 149 -5.77 -4.46 0.83
N LYS A 150 -6.05 -5.46 0.00
CA LYS A 150 -7.37 -6.08 -0.12
C LYS A 150 -7.74 -6.88 1.15
N ALA A 151 -6.82 -7.71 1.62
CA ALA A 151 -6.98 -8.52 2.82
C ALA A 151 -6.81 -7.73 4.12
N LYS A 152 -6.15 -6.55 4.05
CA LYS A 152 -5.72 -5.73 5.19
C LYS A 152 -4.79 -6.50 6.14
N LEU A 153 -3.93 -7.34 5.58
CA LEU A 153 -3.01 -8.24 6.30
C LEU A 153 -1.67 -8.33 5.56
N TRP A 154 -0.58 -8.59 6.28
CA TRP A 154 0.70 -8.95 5.66
C TRP A 154 0.64 -10.29 4.92
N GLU A 155 1.54 -10.47 3.96
CA GLU A 155 1.66 -11.66 3.11
C GLU A 155 1.92 -12.95 3.89
N ASN A 156 2.58 -12.83 5.04
CA ASN A 156 2.96 -13.92 5.93
C ASN A 156 2.04 -14.04 7.16
N SER A 157 0.87 -13.39 7.15
CA SER A 157 -0.04 -13.39 8.29
C SER A 157 -0.72 -14.74 8.48
N LEU A 158 -0.58 -15.31 9.68
CA LEU A 158 -1.25 -16.54 10.12
C LEU A 158 -2.78 -16.38 10.27
N TYR A 159 -3.31 -15.16 10.18
CA TYR A 159 -4.75 -14.94 10.22
C TYR A 159 -5.45 -15.35 8.91
N VAL A 160 -4.71 -15.34 7.78
CA VAL A 160 -5.22 -15.82 6.50
C VAL A 160 -5.42 -17.34 6.52
N SER A 161 -4.56 -18.08 7.24
CA SER A 161 -4.67 -19.55 7.35
C SER A 161 -5.81 -20.00 8.24
N ARG A 162 -6.22 -19.20 9.23
CA ARG A 162 -7.36 -19.52 10.11
C ARG A 162 -8.73 -19.33 9.47
N GLN A 163 -8.85 -18.59 8.37
CA GLN A 163 -10.13 -18.42 7.66
C GLN A 163 -10.48 -19.62 6.76
N LEU A 164 -9.54 -20.53 6.52
CA LEU A 164 -9.69 -21.71 5.68
C LEU A 164 -9.11 -22.93 6.41
N GLU A 165 -9.82 -23.44 7.42
CA GLU A 165 -9.35 -24.49 8.35
C GLU A 165 -8.95 -25.84 7.71
N ASN A 166 -8.99 -26.00 6.38
CA ASN A 166 -8.72 -27.27 5.69
C ASN A 166 -7.63 -27.22 4.61
N ILE A 167 -6.81 -26.16 4.54
CA ILE A 167 -5.69 -26.10 3.58
C ILE A 167 -4.39 -25.93 4.37
N GLY A 168 -3.51 -26.94 4.29
CA GLY A 168 -2.21 -26.96 4.97
C GLY A 168 -1.34 -25.75 4.64
N GLU A 169 -0.30 -25.53 5.46
CA GLU A 169 0.52 -24.32 5.65
C GLU A 169 1.28 -23.77 4.41
N CYS A 170 0.95 -24.16 3.18
CA CYS A 170 1.38 -23.45 1.98
C CYS A 170 0.63 -22.11 1.90
N SER A 171 1.35 -21.02 2.19
CA SER A 171 0.88 -19.64 2.19
C SER A 171 -0.29 -19.40 1.20
N ILE A 172 -1.48 -19.19 1.74
CA ILE A 172 -2.73 -19.00 0.98
C ILE A 172 -2.60 -17.85 -0.03
N MET A 173 -1.72 -16.88 0.24
CA MET A 173 -1.41 -15.82 -0.71
C MET A 173 -0.62 -16.31 -1.92
N LEU A 174 0.25 -17.32 -1.81
CA LEU A 174 0.90 -18.01 -2.93
C LEU A 174 -0.12 -18.80 -3.76
N GLN A 175 -1.13 -19.42 -3.14
CA GLN A 175 -2.21 -20.12 -3.86
C GLN A 175 -3.19 -19.14 -4.54
N LEU A 176 -3.54 -18.02 -3.90
CA LEU A 176 -4.29 -16.94 -4.55
C LEU A 176 -3.49 -16.29 -5.67
N PHE A 177 -2.18 -16.20 -5.50
CA PHE A 177 -1.24 -15.70 -6.49
C PHE A 177 -1.15 -16.62 -7.71
N THR A 178 -1.05 -17.95 -7.53
CA THR A 178 -1.12 -18.91 -8.65
C THR A 178 -2.50 -18.92 -9.30
N ALA A 179 -3.59 -18.87 -8.52
CA ALA A 179 -4.94 -18.81 -9.07
C ALA A 179 -5.20 -17.55 -9.90
N SER A 180 -4.68 -16.39 -9.47
CA SER A 180 -4.81 -15.12 -10.20
C SER A 180 -3.98 -15.08 -11.49
N LEU A 181 -2.85 -15.79 -11.53
CA LEU A 181 -2.05 -15.99 -12.74
C LEU A 181 -2.73 -16.97 -13.71
N MET A 182 -3.44 -17.98 -13.20
CA MET A 182 -4.14 -18.99 -14.00
C MET A 182 -5.47 -18.51 -14.59
N THR A 183 -6.03 -17.40 -14.10
CA THR A 183 -7.22 -16.75 -14.68
C THR A 183 -6.94 -15.84 -15.87
N PHE A 184 -5.79 -16.01 -16.54
CA PHE A 184 -5.47 -15.38 -17.83
C PHE A 184 -5.46 -16.42 -18.95
#